data_AF-A0A923TXC7-F1
#
_entry.id   AF-A0A923TXC7-F1
#
_cell.length_a   1.000
_cell.length_b   1.000
_cell.length_c   1.000
_cell.angle_alpha   90.00
_cell.angle_beta   90.00
_cell.angle_gamma   90.00
#
_symmetry.space_group_name_H-M   'P 1'
#
loop_
_entity.id
_entity.type
_entity.pdbx_description
1 polymer ?
#
loop_
_entity_poly.entity_id
_entity_poly.type
_entity_poly.pdbx_seq_one_letter_code
_entity_poly.pdbx_strand_id
1 'polypeptide(L)'
;MKKIVVLSGAGISAESGIKTFRDSDGLWEGHDVMEVATPEGWEKNQALVLDFYNQRRKQALSVEPNAAHYALVELEKYFKVTIITQNVDNLHEKAGSKNVMHLHGELFKTRSTFDESLIYDMNGWELKQGDKCEKGSQLRPHIVWFGEEVPMMSEATNEAM
;
A
#
# COMPACT_ATOMS: atom_id res chain seq x y z
N MET A 1 15.19 25.03 -6.27
CA MET A 1 15.71 23.65 -6.10
C MET A 1 15.24 22.83 -7.29
N LYS A 2 16.09 22.00 -7.92
CA LYS A 2 15.65 21.13 -9.05
C LYS A 2 14.68 20.05 -8.54
N LYS A 3 13.75 19.61 -9.39
CA LYS A 3 12.77 18.56 -9.09
C LYS A 3 13.32 17.19 -9.50
N ILE A 4 13.09 16.17 -8.68
CA ILE A 4 13.34 14.76 -9.00
C ILE A 4 12.08 13.98 -8.65
N VAL A 5 11.62 13.14 -9.56
CA VAL A 5 10.50 12.22 -9.32
C VAL A 5 11.05 10.80 -9.32
N VAL A 6 10.71 10.04 -8.29
CA VAL A 6 11.16 8.66 -8.11
C VAL A 6 9.94 7.75 -8.17
N LEU A 7 9.94 6.80 -9.11
CA LEU A 7 8.98 5.70 -9.11
C LEU A 7 9.59 4.51 -8.38
N SER A 8 8.94 4.04 -7.31
CA SER A 8 9.38 2.87 -6.54
C SER A 8 8.34 1.75 -6.54
N GLY A 9 8.81 0.53 -6.24
CA GLY A 9 7.99 -0.67 -6.14
C GLY A 9 8.63 -1.66 -5.16
N ALA A 10 8.08 -2.87 -5.05
CA ALA A 10 8.34 -3.76 -3.91
C ALA A 10 9.82 -4.08 -3.67
N GLY A 11 10.65 -4.02 -4.71
CA GLY A 11 12.09 -4.24 -4.61
C GLY A 11 12.80 -3.29 -3.62
N ILE A 12 12.33 -2.05 -3.45
CA ILE A 12 12.95 -1.12 -2.49
C ILE A 12 12.75 -1.58 -1.03
N SER A 13 11.66 -2.31 -0.75
CA SER A 13 11.31 -2.81 0.58
C SER A 13 11.86 -4.22 0.86
N ALA A 14 12.49 -4.87 -0.13
CA ALA A 14 12.97 -6.24 -0.01
C ALA A 14 14.02 -6.40 1.11
N GLU A 15 15.00 -5.49 1.17
CA GLU A 15 16.05 -5.49 2.20
C GLU A 15 15.53 -5.14 3.60
N SER A 16 14.30 -4.64 3.71
CA SER A 16 13.60 -4.44 4.99
C SER A 16 12.88 -5.71 5.47
N GLY A 17 12.88 -6.80 4.70
CA GLY A 17 12.21 -8.06 5.05
C GLY A 17 10.75 -8.15 4.59
N ILE A 18 10.30 -7.26 3.70
CA ILE A 18 9.02 -7.37 3.00
C ILE A 18 9.21 -8.21 1.75
N LYS A 19 8.44 -9.29 1.58
CA LYS A 19 8.53 -10.10 0.36
C LYS A 19 7.97 -9.35 -0.84
N THR A 20 8.67 -9.46 -1.97
CA THR A 20 8.22 -8.84 -3.22
C THR A 20 7.12 -9.66 -3.88
N PHE A 21 6.32 -9.02 -4.73
CA PHE A 21 5.21 -9.61 -5.48
C PHE A 21 5.64 -10.56 -6.63
N ARG A 22 6.90 -10.99 -6.70
CA ARG A 22 7.40 -11.85 -7.80
C ARG A 22 8.02 -13.13 -7.28
N ASP A 23 7.18 -14.04 -6.81
CA ASP A 23 7.53 -15.46 -6.88
C ASP A 23 7.01 -16.03 -8.21
N SER A 24 7.81 -16.88 -8.85
CA SER A 24 7.59 -17.45 -10.19
C SER A 24 6.30 -18.27 -10.35
N ASP A 25 5.62 -18.52 -9.24
CA ASP A 25 4.57 -19.52 -9.12
C ASP A 25 3.17 -18.89 -9.06
N GLY A 26 3.07 -17.56 -9.22
CA GLY A 26 1.81 -16.81 -9.16
C GLY A 26 1.27 -16.59 -7.75
N LEU A 27 2.07 -16.94 -6.73
CA LEU A 27 1.71 -16.82 -5.33
C LEU A 27 2.24 -15.51 -4.73
N TRP A 28 1.43 -14.88 -3.89
CA TRP A 28 1.85 -13.80 -3.01
C TRP A 28 1.71 -14.27 -1.56
N GLU A 29 2.83 -14.39 -0.85
CA GLU A 29 2.86 -14.90 0.54
C GLU A 29 2.18 -16.27 0.70
N GLY A 30 2.29 -17.12 -0.32
CA GLY A 30 1.71 -18.47 -0.35
C GLY A 30 0.24 -18.53 -0.77
N HIS A 31 -0.37 -17.41 -1.16
CA HIS A 31 -1.75 -17.36 -1.66
C HIS A 31 -1.78 -17.07 -3.16
N ASP A 32 -2.74 -17.66 -3.89
CA ASP A 32 -3.07 -17.18 -5.24
C ASP A 32 -3.56 -15.73 -5.14
N VAL A 33 -2.90 -14.83 -5.88
CA VAL A 33 -3.22 -13.40 -5.91
C VAL A 33 -4.69 -13.15 -6.26
N MET A 34 -5.28 -14.00 -7.11
CA MET A 34 -6.67 -13.87 -7.54
C MET A 34 -7.67 -14.17 -6.42
N GLU A 35 -7.25 -14.81 -5.33
CA GLU A 35 -8.09 -15.04 -4.16
C GLU A 35 -8.01 -13.93 -3.12
N VAL A 36 -6.91 -13.17 -3.08
CA VAL A 36 -6.62 -12.23 -1.98
C VAL A 36 -6.51 -10.77 -2.40
N ALA A 37 -6.36 -10.48 -3.69
CA ALA A 37 -6.11 -9.13 -4.20
C ALA A 37 -6.97 -8.80 -5.43
N THR A 38 -8.24 -9.23 -5.42
CA THR A 38 -9.26 -8.96 -6.44
C THR A 38 -10.61 -8.67 -5.78
N PRO A 39 -11.51 -7.90 -6.42
CA PRO A 39 -12.90 -7.77 -5.98
C PRO A 39 -13.61 -9.14 -5.89
N GLU A 40 -13.37 -10.03 -6.84
CA GLU A 40 -13.97 -11.37 -6.88
C GLU A 40 -13.49 -12.24 -5.71
N GLY A 41 -12.22 -12.13 -5.32
CA GLY A 41 -11.65 -12.81 -4.16
C GLY A 41 -12.28 -12.33 -2.85
N TRP A 42 -12.53 -11.02 -2.74
CA TRP A 42 -13.26 -10.43 -1.61
C TRP A 42 -14.69 -10.94 -1.50
N GLU A 43 -15.43 -10.99 -2.62
CA GLU A 43 -16.80 -11.51 -2.65
C GLU A 43 -16.85 -13.01 -2.33
N LYS A 44 -15.88 -13.78 -2.83
CA LYS A 44 -15.78 -15.23 -2.62
C LYS A 44 -15.44 -15.57 -1.18
N ASN A 45 -14.45 -14.90 -0.58
CA ASN A 45 -14.00 -15.21 0.78
C ASN A 45 -13.40 -13.98 1.48
N GLN A 46 -14.27 -13.11 1.96
CA GLN A 46 -13.90 -11.90 2.69
C GLN A 46 -12.97 -12.18 3.88
N ALA A 47 -13.21 -13.24 4.65
CA ALA A 47 -12.40 -13.55 5.84
C ALA A 47 -10.94 -13.87 5.47
N LEU A 48 -10.73 -14.57 4.35
CA LEU A 48 -9.39 -14.85 3.82
C LEU A 48 -8.69 -13.55 3.42
N VAL A 49 -9.36 -12.66 2.70
CA VAL A 49 -8.77 -11.37 2.29
C VAL A 49 -8.42 -10.52 3.51
N LEU A 50 -9.30 -10.45 4.50
CA LEU A 50 -9.04 -9.71 5.73
C LEU A 50 -7.84 -10.27 6.49
N ASP A 51 -7.80 -11.59 6.70
CA ASP A 51 -6.64 -12.23 7.35
C ASP A 51 -5.35 -12.00 6.56
N PHE A 52 -5.44 -12.07 5.22
CA PHE A 52 -4.32 -11.82 4.34
C PHE A 52 -3.72 -10.42 4.59
N TYR A 53 -4.53 -9.36 4.55
CA TYR A 53 -4.00 -8.01 4.79
C TYR A 53 -3.63 -7.75 6.25
N ASN A 54 -4.27 -8.41 7.22
CA ASN A 54 -3.91 -8.33 8.63
C ASN A 54 -2.51 -8.92 8.90
N GLN A 55 -2.17 -10.06 8.28
CA GLN A 55 -0.82 -10.64 8.38
C GLN A 55 0.24 -9.68 7.80
N ARG A 56 -0.07 -9.04 6.67
CA ARG A 56 0.81 -8.04 6.02
C ARG A 56 1.00 -6.81 6.90
N ARG A 57 -0.04 -6.31 7.56
CA ARG A 57 0.09 -5.23 8.57
C ARG A 57 0.97 -5.64 9.74
N LYS A 58 0.81 -6.86 10.28
CA LYS A 58 1.68 -7.37 11.35
C LYS A 58 3.15 -7.38 10.94
N GLN A 59 3.46 -7.86 9.74
CA GLN A 59 4.82 -7.87 9.20
C GLN A 59 5.34 -6.44 8.99
N ALA A 60 4.52 -5.53 8.43
CA ALA A 60 4.91 -4.13 8.22
C ALA A 60 5.21 -3.39 9.54
N LEU A 61 4.57 -3.77 10.64
CA LEU A 61 4.87 -3.26 11.98
C LEU A 61 6.19 -3.81 12.56
N SER A 62 6.70 -4.96 12.09
CA SER A 62 7.93 -5.57 12.60
C SER A 62 9.20 -5.19 11.83
N VAL A 63 9.07 -4.38 10.77
CA VAL A 63 10.17 -4.01 9.88
C VAL A 63 10.44 -2.51 9.91
N GLU A 64 11.70 -2.17 9.61
CA GLU A 64 12.22 -0.80 9.58
C GLU A 64 12.69 -0.41 8.18
N PRO A 65 12.73 0.90 7.86
CA PRO A 65 13.27 1.36 6.59
C PRO A 65 14.75 0.95 6.43
N ASN A 66 15.12 0.61 5.20
CA ASN A 66 16.50 0.28 4.84
C ASN A 66 17.25 1.49 4.24
N ALA A 67 18.52 1.28 3.87
CA ALA A 67 19.40 2.31 3.33
C ALA A 67 18.82 3.01 2.08
N ALA A 68 18.04 2.33 1.24
CA ALA A 68 17.46 2.94 0.05
C ALA A 68 16.39 3.99 0.41
N HIS A 69 15.57 3.73 1.42
CA HIS A 69 14.57 4.70 1.90
C HIS A 69 15.26 5.94 2.48
N TYR A 70 16.23 5.75 3.37
CA TYR A 70 16.98 6.86 3.96
C TYR A 70 17.76 7.65 2.91
N ALA A 71 18.28 7.01 1.85
CA ALA A 71 18.94 7.71 0.75
C ALA A 71 18.00 8.69 0.02
N LEU A 72 16.71 8.37 -0.12
CA LEU A 72 15.73 9.29 -0.70
C LEU A 72 15.45 10.48 0.21
N VAL A 73 15.44 10.28 1.54
CA VAL A 73 15.33 11.37 2.53
C VAL A 73 16.55 12.27 2.49
N GLU A 74 17.75 11.70 2.37
CA GLU A 74 18.98 12.49 2.20
C GLU A 74 18.95 13.30 0.89
N LEU A 75 18.39 12.73 -0.18
CA LEU A 75 18.23 13.43 -1.47
C LEU A 75 17.32 14.66 -1.36
N GLU A 76 16.30 14.65 -0.49
CA GLU A 76 15.42 15.79 -0.22
C GLU A 76 16.16 17.03 0.29
N LYS A 77 17.38 16.88 0.86
CA LYS A 77 18.20 18.01 1.30
C LYS A 77 18.71 18.86 0.13
N TYR A 78 18.80 18.27 -1.06
CA TYR A 78 19.42 18.89 -2.24
C TYR A 78 18.40 19.14 -3.37
N PHE A 79 17.31 18.36 -3.41
CA PHE A 79 16.32 18.37 -4.47
C PHE A 79 14.89 18.41 -3.92
N LYS A 80 13.96 18.99 -4.68
CA LYS A 80 12.54 18.76 -4.42
C LYS A 80 12.22 17.36 -4.93
N VAL A 81 12.23 16.38 -4.02
CA VAL A 81 11.94 14.98 -4.35
C VAL A 81 10.45 14.72 -4.17
N THR A 82 9.86 14.01 -5.12
CA THR A 82 8.53 13.41 -5.01
C THR A 82 8.65 11.92 -5.27
N ILE A 83 8.17 11.10 -4.35
CA ILE A 83 8.19 9.65 -4.46
C ILE A 83 6.80 9.21 -4.88
N ILE A 84 6.70 8.60 -6.05
CA ILE A 84 5.52 7.86 -6.51
C ILE A 84 5.81 6.40 -6.21
N THR A 85 4.99 5.74 -5.41
CA THR A 85 5.23 4.36 -4.98
C THR A 85 4.08 3.44 -5.36
N GLN A 86 4.43 2.27 -5.87
CA GLN A 86 3.50 1.15 -6.03
C GLN A 86 3.34 0.34 -4.74
N ASN A 87 4.19 0.58 -3.75
CA ASN A 87 4.11 -0.10 -2.47
C ASN A 87 2.94 0.44 -1.65
N VAL A 88 2.43 -0.43 -0.78
CA VAL A 88 1.38 -0.10 0.16
C VAL A 88 1.90 -0.01 1.60
N ASP A 89 3.16 -0.44 1.84
CA ASP A 89 3.84 -0.23 3.12
C ASP A 89 4.13 1.26 3.36
N ASN A 90 4.48 1.62 4.60
CA ASN A 90 4.77 3.00 5.00
C ASN A 90 6.26 3.25 5.28
N LEU A 91 7.17 2.51 4.62
CA LEU A 91 8.60 2.59 4.91
C LEU A 91 9.22 3.92 4.44
N HIS A 92 8.68 4.54 3.39
CA HIS A 92 9.11 5.89 2.97
C HIS A 92 8.78 6.93 4.05
N GLU A 93 7.55 6.92 4.57
CA GLU A 93 7.09 7.82 5.63
C GLU A 93 7.88 7.57 6.92
N LYS A 94 8.06 6.31 7.32
CA LYS A 94 8.87 5.93 8.48
C LYS A 94 10.33 6.39 8.35
N ALA A 95 10.91 6.38 7.15
CA ALA A 95 12.26 6.89 6.91
C ALA A 95 12.34 8.42 7.06
N GLY A 96 11.22 9.11 6.86
CA GLY A 96 11.11 10.57 6.94
C GLY A 96 10.88 11.25 5.60
N SER A 97 10.53 10.52 4.53
CA SER A 97 10.18 11.11 3.25
C SER A 97 8.94 11.98 3.37
N LYS A 98 8.95 13.16 2.75
CA LYS A 98 7.91 14.19 2.97
C LYS A 98 6.84 14.25 1.91
N ASN A 99 7.15 13.79 0.70
CA ASN A 99 6.24 13.87 -0.44
C ASN A 99 6.13 12.50 -1.13
N VAL A 100 5.20 11.69 -0.65
CA VAL A 100 4.95 10.33 -1.11
C VAL A 100 3.53 10.23 -1.68
N MET A 101 3.41 9.62 -2.85
CA MET A 101 2.15 9.34 -3.54
C MET A 101 2.01 7.85 -3.72
N HIS A 102 1.03 7.25 -3.04
CA HIS A 102 0.72 5.83 -3.16
C HIS A 102 -0.22 5.58 -4.32
N LEU A 103 0.25 4.83 -5.32
CA LEU A 103 -0.59 4.43 -6.45
C LEU A 103 -1.59 3.35 -6.06
N HIS A 104 -1.18 2.38 -5.25
CA HIS A 104 -1.98 1.19 -4.95
C HIS A 104 -2.64 1.22 -3.56
N GLY A 105 -2.80 2.42 -3.01
CA GLY A 105 -3.32 2.63 -1.66
C GLY A 105 -2.30 2.39 -0.57
N GLU A 106 -2.78 2.28 0.67
CA GLU A 106 -1.96 2.31 1.88
C GLU A 106 -2.41 1.21 2.85
N LEU A 107 -1.47 0.42 3.33
CA LEU A 107 -1.72 -0.77 4.14
C LEU A 107 -2.34 -0.43 5.49
N PHE A 108 -1.99 0.72 6.07
CA PHE A 108 -2.55 1.20 7.35
C PHE A 108 -3.77 2.10 7.17
N LYS A 109 -4.45 2.01 6.02
CA LYS A 109 -5.75 2.64 5.79
C LYS A 109 -6.81 1.61 5.42
N THR A 110 -8.07 1.98 5.64
CA THR A 110 -9.25 1.24 5.23
C THR A 110 -10.21 2.13 4.49
N ARG A 111 -11.06 1.53 3.66
CA ARG A 111 -12.13 2.24 2.97
C ARG A 111 -13.45 1.49 3.08
N SER A 112 -14.54 2.23 3.00
CA SER A 112 -15.90 1.69 2.88
C SER A 112 -16.06 0.91 1.57
N THR A 113 -16.73 -0.24 1.62
CA THR A 113 -17.09 -1.02 0.41
C THR A 113 -18.24 -0.38 -0.38
N PHE A 114 -18.94 0.60 0.18
CA PHE A 114 -20.06 1.27 -0.48
C PHE A 114 -19.69 2.65 -1.04
N ASP A 115 -18.77 3.36 -0.38
CA ASP A 115 -18.36 4.71 -0.75
C ASP A 115 -16.85 4.83 -0.58
N GLU A 116 -16.12 4.68 -1.68
CA GLU A 116 -14.66 4.60 -1.66
C GLU A 116 -13.97 5.88 -1.19
N SER A 117 -14.68 7.02 -1.16
CA SER A 117 -14.17 8.28 -0.64
C SER A 117 -14.05 8.29 0.89
N LEU A 118 -14.74 7.36 1.56
CA LEU A 118 -14.67 7.21 3.01
C LEU A 118 -13.47 6.34 3.37
N ILE A 119 -12.35 7.02 3.62
CA ILE A 119 -11.05 6.43 3.97
C ILE A 119 -10.72 6.76 5.43
N TYR A 120 -10.21 5.76 6.15
CA TYR A 120 -9.89 5.87 7.57
C TYR A 120 -8.48 5.34 7.84
N ASP A 121 -7.74 6.07 8.66
CA ASP A 121 -6.49 5.57 9.23
C ASP A 121 -6.80 4.41 10.20
N MET A 122 -5.98 3.36 10.13
CA MET A 122 -6.06 2.25 11.06
C MET A 122 -5.10 2.44 12.23
N ASN A 123 -5.63 2.21 13.43
CA ASN A 123 -4.81 2.00 14.61
C ASN A 123 -4.59 0.49 14.81
N GLY A 124 -3.34 0.06 14.87
CA GLY A 124 -2.98 -1.35 14.98
C GLY A 124 -2.99 -2.09 13.63
N TRP A 125 -3.19 -3.40 13.67
CA TRP A 125 -3.02 -4.27 12.50
C TRP A 125 -4.28 -5.01 12.06
N GLU A 126 -5.32 -5.04 12.90
CA GLU A 126 -6.46 -5.94 12.73
C GLU A 126 -7.68 -5.20 12.16
N LEU A 127 -8.19 -5.68 11.03
CA LEU A 127 -9.50 -5.35 10.47
C LEU A 127 -10.38 -6.60 10.47
N LYS A 128 -11.59 -6.50 11.00
CA LYS A 128 -12.52 -7.62 11.17
C LYS A 128 -13.74 -7.50 10.28
N GLN A 129 -14.33 -8.65 10.01
CA GLN A 129 -15.69 -8.68 9.47
C GLN A 129 -16.65 -8.07 10.51
N GLY A 130 -17.51 -7.16 10.06
CA GLY A 130 -18.39 -6.38 10.92
C GLY A 130 -17.86 -5.00 11.29
N ASP A 131 -16.58 -4.69 11.05
CA ASP A 131 -16.07 -3.32 11.14
C ASP A 131 -16.67 -2.49 10.00
N LYS A 132 -17.39 -1.43 10.35
CA LYS A 132 -18.23 -0.68 9.42
C LYS A 132 -17.90 0.79 9.41
N CYS A 133 -18.08 1.42 8.25
CA CYS A 133 -18.07 2.88 8.12
C CYS A 133 -19.33 3.51 8.76
N GLU A 134 -19.39 4.84 8.86
CA GLU A 134 -20.57 5.54 9.39
C GLU A 134 -21.86 5.30 8.58
N LYS A 135 -21.75 4.82 7.34
CA LYS A 135 -22.90 4.42 6.50
C LYS A 135 -23.34 2.96 6.72
N GLY A 136 -22.71 2.24 7.65
CA GLY A 136 -23.07 0.86 8.02
C GLY A 136 -22.58 -0.23 7.06
N SER A 137 -21.81 0.14 6.03
CA SER A 137 -21.18 -0.82 5.10
C SER A 137 -19.83 -1.32 5.64
N GLN A 138 -19.43 -2.51 5.22
CA GLN A 138 -18.18 -3.15 5.64
C GLN A 138 -16.96 -2.32 5.25
N LEU A 139 -15.97 -2.24 6.14
CA LEU A 139 -14.65 -1.71 5.81
C LEU A 139 -13.79 -2.79 5.15
N ARG A 140 -13.01 -2.39 4.15
CA ARG A 140 -11.99 -3.21 3.49
C ARG A 140 -10.63 -2.51 3.55
N PRO A 141 -9.52 -3.23 3.31
CA PRO A 141 -8.21 -2.60 3.11
C PRO A 141 -8.28 -1.50 2.05
N HIS A 142 -7.63 -0.36 2.30
CA HIS A 142 -7.47 0.72 1.32
C HIS A 142 -6.34 0.37 0.36
N ILE A 143 -6.59 -0.67 -0.44
CA ILE A 143 -5.64 -1.23 -1.40
C ILE A 143 -6.36 -1.30 -2.73
N VAL A 144 -5.66 -0.89 -3.79
CA VAL A 144 -6.10 -1.07 -5.17
C VAL A 144 -5.83 -2.53 -5.54
N TRP A 145 -6.90 -3.25 -5.85
CA TRP A 145 -6.84 -4.65 -6.28
C TRP A 145 -6.70 -4.77 -7.79
N PHE A 146 -6.29 -5.95 -8.25
CA PHE A 146 -6.31 -6.27 -9.67
C PHE A 146 -7.74 -6.12 -10.20
N GLY A 147 -7.87 -5.44 -11.34
CA GLY A 147 -9.16 -5.11 -11.95
C GLY A 147 -9.75 -3.78 -11.50
N GLU A 148 -9.20 -3.12 -10.48
CA GLU A 148 -9.64 -1.79 -10.04
C GLU A 148 -8.86 -0.67 -10.74
N GLU A 149 -9.49 0.51 -10.84
CA GLU A 149 -8.81 1.72 -11.29
C GLU A 149 -7.73 2.16 -10.29
N VAL A 150 -6.68 2.83 -10.78
CA VAL A 150 -5.60 3.40 -9.97
C VAL A 150 -5.86 4.91 -9.81
N PRO A 151 -6.46 5.38 -8.71
CA PRO A 151 -7.02 6.74 -8.65
C PRO A 151 -5.96 7.83 -8.82
N MET A 152 -4.76 7.62 -8.29
CA MET A 152 -3.66 8.59 -8.31
C MET A 152 -2.84 8.61 -9.61
N MET A 153 -3.23 7.84 -10.64
CA MET A 153 -2.45 7.71 -11.87
C MET A 153 -2.32 9.04 -12.62
N SER A 154 -3.39 9.83 -12.68
CA SER A 154 -3.40 11.12 -13.37
C SER A 154 -2.49 12.13 -12.67
N GLU A 155 -2.59 12.23 -11.35
CA GLU A 155 -1.75 13.07 -10.49
C GLU A 155 -0.28 12.66 -10.58
N ALA A 156 0.01 11.36 -10.55
CA ALA A 156 1.36 10.83 -10.70
C ALA A 156 1.98 11.18 -12.05
N THR A 157 1.21 11.06 -13.12
CA THR A 157 1.66 11.44 -14.48
C THR A 157 1.94 12.94 -14.55
N ASN A 158 1.04 13.77 -14.01
CA ASN A 158 1.21 15.22 -13.96
C ASN A 158 2.44 15.63 -13.13
N GLU A 159 2.73 14.91 -12.05
CA GLU A 159 3.89 15.18 -11.23
C GLU A 159 5.20 14.79 -11.93
N ALA A 160 5.18 13.79 -12.82
CA ALA A 160 6.34 13.35 -13.59
C ALA A 160 6.67 14.21 -14.83
N MET A 161 5.74 15.07 -15.26
CA MET A 161 5.92 16.03 -16.37
C MET A 161 6.60 17.33 -15.91
#